data_AF-A0A8T0FSM4-F1
#
_entry.id   AF-A0A8T0FSM4-F1
#
_cell.length_a   1.000
_cell.length_b   1.000
_cell.length_c   1.000
_cell.angle_alpha   90.00
_cell.angle_beta   90.00
_cell.angle_gamma   90.00
#
_symmetry.space_group_name_H-M   'P 1'
#
loop_
_entity.id
_entity.type
_entity.pdbx_description
1 polymer ?
#
loop_
_entity_poly.entity_id
_entity_poly.type
_entity_poly.pdbx_seq_one_letter_code
_entity_poly.pdbx_strand_id
1 'polypeptide(L)'
;MDLEIFFTVVKDKHVCLICNEAVAVFKEYNISHQFTSKHKNLNYEAMSEYERKQNAESLCKKLSGRQNFFNKGSSNIQEAATHASYIVANNIAKNNKALSDGEFVKQCMLQVCDVLCPDKKNNSETVSLYRKTVTSRIEVIDKNLTSQLKSKIGQFKFCSIAMDESTDINDTAQLVLFIRGVDENFEITEELACMRS
;
A
#
# COMPACT_ATOMS: atom_id res chain seq x y z
N MET A 1 -13.47 2.67 42.89
CA MET A 1 -14.36 2.79 41.70
C MET A 1 -13.46 2.62 40.49
N ASP A 2 -13.73 1.65 39.62
CA ASP A 2 -12.86 1.40 38.47
C ASP A 2 -13.16 2.42 37.36
N LEU A 3 -12.50 3.59 37.45
CA LEU A 3 -12.61 4.69 36.48
C LEU A 3 -11.66 4.50 35.29
N GLU A 4 -10.76 3.51 35.36
CA GLU A 4 -9.76 3.24 34.32
C GLU A 4 -10.42 2.79 33.01
N ILE A 5 -11.59 2.15 33.11
CA ILE A 5 -12.39 1.67 31.97
C ILE A 5 -12.78 2.78 30.97
N PHE A 6 -12.76 4.04 31.39
CA PHE A 6 -13.06 5.19 30.52
C PHE A 6 -11.82 5.81 29.87
N PHE A 7 -10.66 5.16 29.95
CA PHE A 7 -9.44 5.61 29.27
C PHE A 7 -8.99 4.61 28.22
N THR A 8 -8.38 5.13 27.17
CA THR A 8 -7.73 4.33 26.12
C THR A 8 -6.41 4.97 25.71
N VAL A 9 -5.54 4.20 25.07
CA VAL A 9 -4.24 4.70 24.59
C VAL A 9 -4.37 5.17 23.14
N VAL A 10 -4.02 6.43 22.88
CA VAL A 10 -3.97 7.03 21.54
C VAL A 10 -2.60 7.66 21.34
N LYS A 11 -1.81 7.15 20.38
CA LYS A 11 -0.44 7.64 20.09
C LYS A 11 0.39 7.82 21.37
N ASP A 12 0.47 6.75 22.16
CA ASP A 12 1.21 6.68 23.43
C ASP A 12 0.73 7.63 24.55
N LYS A 13 -0.48 8.19 24.43
CA LYS A 13 -1.11 9.01 25.47
C LYS A 13 -2.39 8.36 25.98
N HIS A 14 -2.59 8.37 27.30
CA HIS A 14 -3.84 7.93 27.91
C HIS A 14 -4.90 9.01 27.77
N VAL A 15 -5.95 8.74 27.02
CA VAL A 15 -7.01 9.68 26.67
C VAL A 15 -8.32 9.26 27.32
N CYS A 16 -8.99 10.21 27.95
CA CYS A 16 -10.35 10.01 28.48
C CYS A 16 -11.36 9.91 27.34
N LEU A 17 -12.15 8.83 27.31
CA LEU A 17 -13.17 8.57 26.29
C LEU A 17 -14.35 9.56 26.33
N ILE A 18 -14.52 10.31 27.42
CA ILE A 18 -15.64 11.25 27.61
C ILE A 18 -15.29 12.63 27.06
N CYS A 19 -14.15 13.20 27.45
CA CYS A 19 -13.72 14.54 27.03
C CYS A 19 -12.65 14.54 25.94
N ASN A 20 -12.08 13.39 25.57
CA ASN A 20 -10.98 13.24 24.61
C ASN A 20 -9.69 13.96 25.02
N GLU A 21 -9.52 14.26 26.30
CA GLU A 21 -8.30 14.88 26.82
C GLU A 21 -7.32 13.83 27.33
N ALA A 22 -6.03 14.10 27.12
CA ALA A 22 -4.96 13.25 27.60
C ALA A 22 -4.60 13.53 29.07
N VAL A 23 -4.40 12.47 29.84
CA VAL A 23 -3.80 12.54 31.17
C VAL A 23 -2.29 12.55 31.02
N ALA A 24 -1.60 13.48 31.69
CA ALA A 24 -0.14 13.57 31.64
C ALA A 24 0.56 12.31 32.21
N VAL A 25 0.01 11.72 33.28
CA VAL A 25 0.50 10.49 33.90
C VAL A 25 -0.67 9.62 34.30
N PHE A 26 -0.72 8.37 33.82
CA PHE A 26 -1.79 7.43 34.10
C PHE A 26 -1.63 6.83 35.51
N LYS A 27 -2.13 7.56 36.51
CA LYS A 27 -2.16 7.18 37.92
C LYS A 27 -3.55 7.48 38.49
N GLU A 28 -3.97 6.68 39.47
CA GLU A 28 -5.29 6.76 40.10
C GLU A 28 -5.66 8.17 40.58
N TYR A 29 -4.70 8.91 41.15
CA TYR A 29 -4.90 10.32 41.55
C TYR A 29 -5.29 11.23 40.37
N ASN A 30 -4.57 11.14 39.24
CA ASN A 30 -4.82 12.00 38.07
C ASN A 30 -6.14 11.63 37.37
N ILE A 31 -6.44 10.32 37.30
CA ILE A 31 -7.69 9.80 36.78
C ILE A 31 -8.86 10.31 37.62
N SER A 32 -8.77 10.15 38.95
CA SER A 32 -9.79 10.60 39.89
C SER A 32 -9.97 12.12 39.84
N HIS A 33 -8.88 12.88 39.79
CA HIS A 33 -8.94 14.34 39.68
C HIS A 33 -9.63 14.79 38.38
N GLN A 34 -9.33 14.16 37.24
CA GLN A 34 -9.98 14.47 35.97
C GLN A 34 -11.48 14.18 36.01
N PHE A 35 -11.88 13.04 36.59
CA PHE A 35 -13.29 12.71 36.76
C PHE A 35 -14.02 13.70 37.67
N THR A 36 -13.46 14.01 38.84
CA THR A 36 -14.09 14.94 39.79
C THR A 36 -14.15 16.37 39.27
N SER A 37 -13.15 16.82 38.50
CA SER A 37 -13.09 18.19 37.99
C SER A 37 -13.89 18.40 36.69
N LYS A 38 -13.88 17.42 35.78
CA LYS A 38 -14.48 17.56 34.43
C LYS A 38 -15.75 16.75 34.21
N HIS A 39 -16.02 15.77 35.08
CA HIS A 39 -17.12 14.82 34.94
C HIS A 39 -18.02 14.78 36.18
N LYS A 40 -17.98 15.83 37.02
CA LYS A 40 -18.74 15.94 38.28
C LYS A 40 -20.25 15.73 38.16
N ASN A 41 -20.82 16.07 37.01
CA ASN A 41 -22.26 15.96 36.75
C ASN A 41 -22.68 14.61 36.15
N LEU A 42 -21.73 13.72 35.88
CA LEU A 42 -22.01 12.40 35.35
C LEU A 42 -22.13 11.44 36.52
N ASN A 43 -23.33 10.88 36.71
CA ASN A 43 -23.69 10.10 37.89
C ASN A 43 -23.13 8.66 37.83
N TYR A 44 -21.82 8.52 37.64
CA TYR A 44 -21.13 7.24 37.44
C TYR A 44 -21.15 6.33 38.68
N GLU A 45 -21.34 6.92 39.86
CA GLU A 45 -21.53 6.19 41.12
C GLU A 45 -22.86 5.43 41.15
N ALA A 46 -23.87 5.96 40.45
CA ALA A 46 -25.20 5.35 40.32
C ALA A 46 -25.30 4.33 39.19
N MET A 47 -24.29 4.24 38.32
CA MET A 47 -24.26 3.28 37.21
C MET A 47 -23.71 1.93 37.67
N SER A 48 -24.33 0.86 37.17
CA SER A 48 -23.77 -0.49 37.31
C SER A 48 -22.46 -0.63 36.54
N GLU A 49 -21.62 -1.58 36.94
CA GLU A 49 -20.37 -1.89 36.24
C GLU A 49 -20.60 -2.26 34.77
N TYR A 50 -21.68 -2.99 34.50
CA TYR A 50 -22.09 -3.38 33.15
C TYR A 50 -22.39 -2.16 32.25
N GLU A 51 -23.18 -1.20 32.75
CA GLU A 51 -23.53 0.00 32.00
C GLU A 51 -22.30 0.88 31.73
N ARG A 52 -21.38 0.97 32.70
CA ARG A 52 -20.12 1.72 32.49
C ARG A 52 -19.28 1.10 31.38
N LYS A 53 -19.17 -0.23 31.35
CA LYS A 53 -18.43 -0.95 30.30
C LYS A 53 -19.06 -0.75 28.92
N GLN A 54 -20.38 -0.88 28.80
CA GLN A 54 -21.07 -0.61 27.52
C GLN A 54 -20.86 0.83 27.03
N ASN A 55 -20.94 1.80 27.94
CA ASN A 55 -20.71 3.19 27.59
C ASN A 55 -19.28 3.43 27.12
N ALA A 56 -18.28 2.91 27.84
CA ALA A 56 -16.88 2.98 27.44
C ALA A 56 -16.65 2.34 26.06
N GLU A 57 -17.22 1.16 25.80
CA GLU A 57 -17.13 0.50 24.48
C GLU A 57 -17.77 1.35 23.37
N SER A 58 -18.91 1.97 23.63
CA SER A 58 -19.59 2.85 22.66
C SER A 58 -18.78 4.11 22.35
N LEU A 59 -18.15 4.71 23.37
CA LEU A 59 -17.31 5.90 23.22
C LEU A 59 -16.01 5.56 22.50
N CYS A 60 -15.41 4.41 22.81
CA CYS A 60 -14.24 3.89 22.11
C CYS A 60 -14.54 3.70 20.61
N LYS A 61 -15.66 3.05 20.27
CA LYS A 61 -16.10 2.89 18.86
C LYS A 61 -16.29 4.23 18.15
N LYS A 62 -16.89 5.23 18.80
CA LYS A 62 -17.05 6.59 18.26
C LYS A 62 -15.71 7.30 18.05
N LEU A 63 -14.78 7.15 19.00
CA LEU A 63 -13.44 7.72 18.92
C LEU A 63 -12.64 7.12 17.77
N SER A 64 -12.64 5.79 17.63
CA SER A 64 -12.02 5.10 16.50
C SER A 64 -12.64 5.51 15.16
N GLY A 65 -13.97 5.66 15.09
CA GLY A 65 -14.67 6.16 13.90
C GLY A 65 -14.19 7.56 13.46
N ARG A 66 -13.98 8.47 14.42
CA ARG A 66 -13.44 9.82 14.14
C ARG A 66 -11.98 9.80 13.68
N GLN A 67 -11.13 8.98 14.31
CA GLN A 67 -9.72 8.86 13.93
C GLN A 67 -9.56 8.27 12.51
N ASN A 68 -10.42 7.31 12.16
CA ASN A 68 -10.44 6.69 10.85
C ASN A 68 -10.88 7.66 9.73
N PHE A 69 -11.53 8.78 10.04
CA PHE A 69 -11.91 9.77 9.03
C PHE A 69 -10.72 10.63 8.56
N PHE A 70 -9.78 10.94 9.46
CA PHE A 70 -8.64 11.80 9.15
C PHE A 70 -7.46 11.06 8.48
N ASN A 71 -7.29 9.77 8.74
CA ASN A 71 -6.17 8.98 8.19
C ASN A 71 -6.47 8.30 6.84
N LYS A 72 -7.73 8.26 6.40
CA LYS A 72 -8.17 7.36 5.32
C LYS A 72 -8.34 8.07 3.96
N GLY A 73 -8.36 9.40 3.94
CA GLY A 73 -8.62 10.19 2.73
C GLY A 73 -7.41 10.36 1.81
N SER A 74 -6.20 10.60 2.36
CA SER A 74 -5.04 11.02 1.57
C SER A 74 -4.00 9.92 1.30
N SER A 75 -3.81 8.98 2.22
CA SER A 75 -2.85 7.86 2.07
C SER A 75 -3.28 6.86 0.99
N ASN A 76 -4.56 6.53 0.94
CA ASN A 76 -5.09 5.52 0.02
C ASN A 76 -5.02 5.97 -1.45
N ILE A 77 -5.30 7.25 -1.74
CA ILE A 77 -5.31 7.77 -3.13
C ILE A 77 -3.91 7.75 -3.73
N GLN A 78 -2.89 8.14 -2.96
CA GLN A 78 -1.50 8.16 -3.45
C GLN A 78 -0.95 6.76 -3.69
N GLU A 79 -1.27 5.80 -2.81
CA GLU A 79 -0.93 4.39 -2.99
C GLU A 79 -1.63 3.81 -4.23
N ALA A 80 -2.92 4.06 -4.39
CA ALA A 80 -3.68 3.63 -5.57
C ALA A 80 -3.13 4.24 -6.86
N ALA A 81 -2.77 5.53 -6.86
CA ALA A 81 -2.17 6.20 -8.02
C ALA A 81 -0.78 5.61 -8.35
N THR A 82 0.01 5.28 -7.33
CA THR A 82 1.30 4.62 -7.51
C THR A 82 1.11 3.23 -8.11
N HIS A 83 0.18 2.44 -7.59
CA HIS A 83 -0.14 1.12 -8.13
C HIS A 83 -0.63 1.20 -9.59
N ALA A 84 -1.52 2.15 -9.91
CA ALA A 84 -1.96 2.41 -11.27
C ALA A 84 -0.79 2.75 -12.21
N SER A 85 0.19 3.53 -11.75
CA SER A 85 1.39 3.84 -12.54
C SER A 85 2.21 2.60 -12.90
N TYR A 86 2.32 1.62 -11.99
CA TYR A 86 2.98 0.34 -12.26
C TYR A 86 2.20 -0.50 -13.28
N ILE A 87 0.87 -0.54 -13.18
CA ILE A 87 0.02 -1.26 -14.14
C ILE A 87 0.26 -0.73 -15.56
N VAL A 88 0.19 0.60 -15.73
CA VAL A 88 0.40 1.23 -17.04
C VAL A 88 1.82 0.99 -17.55
N ALA A 89 2.84 1.18 -16.71
CA ALA A 89 4.23 0.96 -17.10
C ALA A 89 4.50 -0.50 -17.54
N ASN A 90 3.95 -1.48 -16.81
CA ASN A 90 4.03 -2.89 -17.17
C ASN A 90 3.33 -3.17 -18.51
N ASN A 91 2.17 -2.57 -18.75
CA ASN A 91 1.45 -2.73 -20.02
C ASN A 91 2.23 -2.09 -21.19
N ILE A 92 2.85 -0.93 -21.00
CA ILE A 92 3.72 -0.30 -22.01
C ILE A 92 4.86 -1.25 -22.37
N ALA A 93 5.56 -1.79 -21.37
CA ALA A 93 6.67 -2.72 -21.60
C ALA A 93 6.23 -4.00 -22.31
N LYS A 94 5.17 -4.67 -21.83
CA LYS A 94 4.67 -5.94 -22.39
C LYS A 94 4.19 -5.81 -23.84
N ASN A 95 3.66 -4.65 -24.21
CA ASN A 95 3.16 -4.40 -25.57
C ASN A 95 4.20 -3.73 -26.47
N ASN A 96 5.47 -3.69 -26.02
CA ASN A 96 6.59 -3.08 -26.73
C ASN A 96 6.27 -1.65 -27.23
N LYS A 97 5.65 -0.84 -26.37
CA LYS A 97 5.30 0.56 -26.64
C LYS A 97 6.40 1.49 -26.20
N ALA A 98 6.45 2.69 -26.77
CA ALA A 98 7.47 3.66 -26.39
C ALA A 98 7.24 4.12 -24.96
N LEU A 99 8.31 4.32 -24.19
CA LEU A 99 8.19 4.76 -22.79
C LEU A 99 7.56 6.16 -22.65
N SER A 100 7.61 6.96 -23.72
CA SER A 100 6.91 8.24 -23.84
C SER A 100 5.40 8.11 -23.98
N ASP A 101 4.88 6.94 -24.40
CA ASP A 101 3.45 6.72 -24.62
C ASP A 101 2.65 6.80 -23.31
N GLY A 102 3.31 6.71 -22.15
CA GLY A 102 2.67 6.94 -20.85
C GLY A 102 1.97 8.30 -20.75
N GLU A 103 2.52 9.33 -21.38
CA GLU A 103 1.93 10.66 -21.39
C GLU A 103 0.66 10.70 -22.23
N PHE A 104 0.67 10.05 -23.41
CA PHE A 104 -0.51 9.90 -24.25
C PHE A 104 -1.60 9.08 -23.53
N VAL A 105 -1.23 7.97 -22.89
CA VAL A 105 -2.17 7.16 -22.08
C VAL A 105 -2.79 8.00 -20.96
N LYS A 106 -2.02 8.85 -20.30
CA LYS A 106 -2.54 9.77 -19.27
C LYS A 106 -3.57 10.74 -19.85
N GLN A 107 -3.31 11.33 -21.02
CA GLN A 107 -4.25 12.23 -21.67
C GLN A 107 -5.58 11.53 -22.00
N CYS A 108 -5.51 10.33 -22.59
CA CYS A 108 -6.69 9.52 -22.87
C CYS A 108 -7.49 9.20 -21.59
N MET A 109 -6.80 8.81 -20.52
CA MET A 109 -7.43 8.52 -19.23
C MET A 109 -8.17 9.74 -18.67
N LEU A 110 -7.58 10.93 -18.72
CA LEU A 110 -8.20 12.14 -18.21
C LEU A 110 -9.45 12.53 -19.00
N GLN A 111 -9.40 12.46 -20.34
CA GLN A 111 -10.56 12.76 -21.19
C GLN A 111 -11.72 11.79 -20.95
N VAL A 112 -11.44 10.49 -20.75
CA VAL A 112 -12.47 9.50 -20.42
C VAL A 112 -13.04 9.75 -19.03
N CYS A 113 -12.20 10.09 -18.05
CA CYS A 113 -12.66 10.44 -16.70
C CYS A 113 -13.56 11.69 -16.70
N ASP A 114 -13.27 12.69 -17.54
CA ASP A 114 -14.08 13.89 -17.65
C ASP A 114 -15.52 13.60 -18.08
N VAL A 115 -15.72 12.59 -18.94
CA VAL A 115 -17.05 12.22 -19.44
C VAL A 115 -17.78 11.26 -18.49
N LEU A 116 -17.08 10.24 -17.98
CA LEU A 116 -17.72 9.15 -17.22
C LEU A 116 -17.77 9.39 -15.71
N CYS A 117 -16.74 10.04 -15.16
CA CYS A 117 -16.52 10.15 -13.71
C CYS A 117 -15.86 11.48 -13.33
N PRO A 118 -16.48 12.64 -13.63
CA PRO A 118 -15.86 13.96 -13.42
C PRO A 118 -15.46 14.19 -11.96
N ASP A 119 -16.24 13.68 -11.00
CA ASP A 119 -15.96 13.78 -9.56
C ASP A 119 -14.65 13.10 -9.13
N LYS A 120 -14.10 12.20 -9.96
CA LYS A 120 -12.88 11.43 -9.67
C LYS A 120 -11.67 11.87 -10.51
N LYS A 121 -11.79 12.94 -11.31
CA LYS A 121 -10.72 13.41 -12.20
C LYS A 121 -9.40 13.65 -11.46
N ASN A 122 -9.46 14.31 -10.30
CA ASN A 122 -8.28 14.64 -9.49
C ASN A 122 -7.44 13.41 -9.10
N ASN A 123 -8.10 12.25 -8.91
CA ASN A 123 -7.40 11.00 -8.59
C ASN A 123 -6.57 10.52 -9.80
N SER A 124 -7.12 10.63 -11.01
CA SER A 124 -6.45 10.27 -12.26
C SER A 124 -5.30 11.22 -12.60
N GLU A 125 -5.41 12.51 -12.26
CA GLU A 125 -4.32 13.49 -12.42
C GLU A 125 -3.09 13.15 -11.56
N THR A 126 -3.33 12.56 -10.39
CA THR A 126 -2.30 12.16 -9.44
C THR A 126 -1.40 11.03 -9.98
N VAL A 127 -1.88 10.26 -10.97
CA VAL A 127 -1.09 9.18 -11.59
C VAL A 127 0.04 9.78 -12.43
N SER A 128 1.29 9.51 -12.03
CA SER A 128 2.47 9.92 -12.77
C SER A 128 2.81 8.93 -13.89
N LEU A 129 2.83 9.40 -15.14
CA LEU A 129 3.12 8.60 -16.34
C LEU A 129 4.10 9.25 -17.31
N TYR A 130 4.89 10.23 -16.87
CA TYR A 130 5.96 10.78 -17.70
C TYR A 130 7.04 9.72 -17.97
N ARG A 131 7.76 9.86 -19.09
CA ARG A 131 8.77 8.87 -19.55
C ARG A 131 9.69 8.38 -18.43
N LYS A 132 10.25 9.29 -17.62
CA LYS A 132 11.15 8.94 -16.50
C LYS A 132 10.46 8.08 -15.42
N THR A 133 9.19 8.33 -15.10
CA THR A 133 8.45 7.47 -14.16
C THR A 133 8.23 6.11 -14.79
N VAL A 134 7.76 6.05 -16.04
CA VAL A 134 7.54 4.78 -16.73
C VAL A 134 8.82 3.94 -16.75
N THR A 135 9.96 4.54 -17.12
CA THR A 135 11.29 3.89 -17.05
C THR A 135 11.60 3.37 -15.66
N SER A 136 11.53 4.22 -14.63
CA SER A 136 11.85 3.83 -13.25
C SER A 136 10.94 2.71 -12.74
N ARG A 137 9.65 2.73 -13.09
CA ARG A 137 8.70 1.67 -12.72
C ARG A 137 9.05 0.35 -13.39
N ILE A 138 9.41 0.37 -14.67
CA ILE A 138 9.87 -0.82 -15.41
C ILE A 138 11.15 -1.37 -14.80
N GLU A 139 12.12 -0.54 -14.44
CA GLU A 139 13.36 -0.99 -13.77
C GLU A 139 13.07 -1.66 -12.42
N VAL A 140 12.10 -1.16 -11.65
CA VAL A 140 11.69 -1.80 -10.39
C VAL A 140 11.01 -3.14 -10.65
N ILE A 141 10.14 -3.22 -11.66
CA ILE A 141 9.51 -4.48 -12.08
C ILE A 141 10.58 -5.49 -12.50
N ASP A 142 11.52 -5.07 -13.35
CA ASP A 142 12.63 -5.89 -13.84
C ASP A 142 13.49 -6.44 -12.69
N LYS A 143 13.89 -5.59 -11.72
CA LYS A 143 14.62 -6.01 -10.53
C LYS A 143 13.84 -7.04 -9.71
N ASN A 144 12.53 -6.85 -9.56
CA ASN A 144 11.67 -7.78 -8.84
C ASN A 144 11.56 -9.13 -9.56
N LEU A 145 11.33 -9.12 -10.87
CA LEU A 145 11.29 -10.34 -11.70
C LEU A 145 12.63 -11.07 -11.66
N THR A 146 13.74 -10.34 -11.80
CA THR A 146 15.09 -10.90 -11.68
C THR A 146 15.33 -11.55 -10.31
N SER A 147 14.87 -10.93 -9.23
CA SER A 147 14.98 -11.51 -7.87
C SER A 147 14.17 -12.80 -7.74
N GLN A 148 12.95 -12.83 -8.27
CA GLN A 148 12.10 -14.02 -8.26
C GLN A 148 12.72 -15.16 -9.07
N LEU A 149 13.24 -14.84 -10.27
CA LEU A 149 13.94 -15.81 -11.09
C LEU A 149 15.17 -16.38 -10.37
N LYS A 150 16.00 -15.53 -9.75
CA LYS A 150 17.16 -16.00 -8.95
C LYS A 150 16.75 -16.91 -7.79
N SER A 151 15.70 -16.55 -7.06
CA SER A 151 15.16 -17.38 -5.99
C SER A 151 14.70 -18.74 -6.52
N LYS A 152 14.05 -18.76 -7.67
CA LYS A 152 13.53 -19.98 -8.30
C LYS A 152 14.66 -20.87 -8.84
N ILE A 153 15.70 -20.27 -9.42
CA ILE A 153 16.91 -20.99 -9.87
C ILE A 153 17.57 -21.73 -8.70
N GLY A 154 17.61 -21.13 -7.51
CA GLY A 154 18.14 -21.79 -6.31
C GLY A 154 17.37 -23.04 -5.86
N GLN A 155 16.15 -23.25 -6.38
CA GLN A 155 15.29 -24.40 -6.06
C GLN A 155 15.39 -25.52 -7.11
N PHE A 156 16.03 -25.28 -8.25
CA PHE A 156 16.16 -26.28 -9.31
C PHE A 156 17.08 -27.43 -8.89
N LYS A 157 16.66 -28.67 -9.21
CA LYS A 157 17.49 -29.88 -9.12
C LYS A 157 18.30 -30.12 -10.37
N PHE A 158 17.71 -29.80 -11.51
CA PHE A 158 18.35 -29.88 -12.81
C PHE A 158 18.10 -28.58 -13.56
N CYS A 159 19.11 -28.08 -14.25
CA CYS A 159 18.96 -26.93 -15.13
C CYS A 159 19.76 -27.10 -16.41
N SER A 160 19.30 -26.44 -17.46
CA SER A 160 20.02 -26.25 -18.71
C SER A 160 19.95 -24.78 -19.11
N ILE A 161 20.93 -24.36 -19.90
CA ILE A 161 21.01 -23.02 -20.47
C ILE A 161 21.02 -23.19 -21.99
N ALA A 162 20.14 -22.47 -22.67
CA ALA A 162 20.15 -22.35 -24.12
C ALA A 162 20.67 -20.96 -24.50
N MET A 163 21.54 -20.93 -25.51
CA MET A 163 22.13 -19.71 -26.06
C MET A 163 21.77 -19.63 -27.53
N ASP A 164 21.19 -18.51 -27.93
CA ASP A 164 20.81 -18.24 -29.32
C ASP A 164 21.43 -16.91 -29.75
N GLU A 165 22.19 -16.93 -30.84
CA GLU A 165 22.81 -15.74 -31.42
C GLU A 165 22.17 -15.45 -32.78
N SER A 166 21.64 -14.24 -32.94
CA SER A 166 21.06 -13.74 -34.19
C SER A 166 21.59 -12.35 -34.50
N THR A 167 21.28 -11.77 -35.66
CA THR A 167 21.62 -10.39 -35.98
C THR A 167 20.37 -9.53 -36.06
N ASP A 168 20.44 -8.29 -35.58
CA ASP A 168 19.36 -7.31 -35.75
C ASP A 168 19.35 -6.69 -37.16
N ILE A 169 18.43 -5.76 -37.41
CA ILE A 169 18.29 -5.09 -38.70
C ILE A 169 19.50 -4.21 -39.09
N ASN A 170 20.42 -3.97 -38.17
CA ASN A 170 21.65 -3.20 -38.37
C ASN A 170 22.90 -4.10 -38.35
N ASP A 171 22.72 -5.42 -38.55
CA ASP A 171 23.79 -6.43 -38.50
C ASP A 171 24.54 -6.48 -37.15
N THR A 172 23.90 -6.04 -36.06
CA THR A 172 24.46 -6.16 -34.71
C THR A 172 24.10 -7.53 -34.14
N ALA A 173 25.10 -8.29 -33.72
CA ALA A 173 24.89 -9.59 -33.08
C ALA A 173 24.08 -9.41 -31.77
N GLN A 174 23.09 -10.26 -31.56
CA GLN A 174 22.20 -10.31 -30.41
C GLN A 174 22.27 -11.72 -29.83
N LEU A 175 22.82 -11.85 -28.63
CA LEU A 175 22.90 -13.08 -27.88
C LEU A 175 21.79 -13.13 -26.82
N VAL A 176 20.96 -14.16 -26.90
CA VAL A 176 19.84 -14.40 -25.97
C VAL A 176 20.14 -15.65 -25.15
N LEU A 177 19.95 -15.56 -23.84
CA LEU A 177 20.20 -16.63 -22.87
C LEU A 177 18.88 -17.06 -22.23
N PHE A 178 18.46 -18.30 -22.45
CA PHE A 178 17.32 -18.91 -21.77
C PHE A 178 17.79 -19.88 -20.70
N ILE A 179 17.13 -19.88 -19.55
CA ILE A 179 17.32 -20.87 -18.51
C ILE A 179 16.09 -21.77 -18.44
N ARG A 180 16.32 -23.08 -18.43
CA ARG A 180 15.29 -24.08 -18.18
C ARG A 180 15.66 -24.89 -16.94
N GLY A 181 14.72 -25.08 -16.03
CA GLY A 181 14.95 -25.79 -14.78
C GLY A 181 13.80 -26.68 -14.38
N VAL A 182 14.12 -27.70 -13.57
CA VAL A 182 13.17 -28.63 -12.95
C VAL A 182 13.37 -28.59 -11.45
N ASP A 183 12.31 -28.36 -10.68
CA ASP A 183 12.36 -28.34 -9.21
C ASP A 183 12.10 -29.73 -8.59
N GLU A 184 12.01 -29.78 -7.25
CA GLU A 184 11.71 -31.02 -6.50
C GLU A 184 10.34 -31.62 -6.80
N ASN A 185 9.39 -30.80 -7.23
CA ASN A 185 8.03 -31.20 -7.56
C ASN A 185 7.89 -31.60 -9.04
N PHE A 186 9.01 -31.68 -9.78
CA PHE A 186 9.04 -31.89 -11.22
C PHE A 186 8.36 -30.77 -12.03
N GLU A 187 8.23 -29.57 -11.48
CA GLU A 187 7.74 -28.41 -12.22
C GLU A 187 8.84 -27.87 -13.13
N ILE A 188 8.51 -27.75 -14.43
CA ILE A 188 9.41 -27.21 -15.44
C ILE A 188 9.20 -25.69 -15.52
N THR A 189 10.28 -24.94 -15.46
CA THR A 189 10.30 -23.49 -15.71
C THR A 189 11.27 -23.18 -16.83
N GLU A 190 10.86 -22.34 -17.78
CA GLU A 190 11.71 -21.84 -18.86
C GLU A 190 11.53 -20.33 -18.96
N GLU A 191 12.62 -19.58 -18.80
CA GLU A 191 12.57 -18.11 -18.71
C GLU A 191 13.78 -17.49 -19.44
N LEU A 192 13.58 -16.28 -19.96
CA LEU A 192 14.67 -15.46 -20.50
C LEU A 192 15.55 -14.93 -19.37
N ALA A 193 16.83 -15.31 -19.36
CA ALA A 193 17.79 -14.91 -18.33
C ALA A 193 18.45 -13.56 -18.65
N CYS A 194 18.89 -13.34 -19.88
CA CYS A 194 19.33 -12.03 -20.37
C CYS A 194 19.45 -11.98 -21.90
N MET A 195 19.58 -10.75 -22.41
CA MET A 195 19.92 -10.44 -23.81
C MET A 195 21.16 -9.53 -23.81
N ARG A 196 22.07 -9.75 -24.76
CA ARG A 196 23.28 -8.96 -24.98
C ARG A 196 23.38 -8.60 -26.46
N SER A 197 23.67 -7.34 -26.75
CA SER A 197 23.99 -6.80 -28.08
C SER A 197 25.45 -6.38 -28.14
#